data_AF-A0A1F4S2U7-F1
#
_entry.id   AF-A0A1F4S2U7-F1
#
_cell.length_a   1.000
_cell.length_b   1.000
_cell.length_c   1.000
_cell.angle_alpha   90.00
_cell.angle_beta   90.00
_cell.angle_gamma   90.00
#
_symmetry.space_group_name_H-M   'P 1'
#
loop_
_entity.id
_entity.type
_entity.pdbx_description
1 polymer ?
#
loop_
_entity_poly.entity_id
_entity_poly.type
_entity_poly.pdbx_seq_one_letter_code
_entity_poly.pdbx_strand_id
1 'polypeptide(L)'
;MKTKSLYFFWDYDLSEKEVVNILKTGNKTEKNWIIARILEYAKWDDIWKYLSLNQIKEALPSLKINPKFKNIWQYAVNRWTNAN
;
A
#
# COMPACT_ATOMS: atom_id res chain seq x y z
N MET A 1 -14.58 3.57 21.53
CA MET A 1 -14.71 4.55 20.44
C MET A 1 -14.45 3.82 19.13
N LYS A 2 -15.36 3.88 18.14
CA LYS A 2 -15.06 3.39 16.80
C LYS A 2 -14.05 4.34 16.16
N THR A 3 -12.84 3.85 15.92
CA THR A 3 -11.85 4.56 15.10
C THR A 3 -12.41 4.70 13.69
N LYS A 4 -12.21 5.88 13.07
CA LYS A 4 -12.74 6.17 11.74
C LYS A 4 -12.15 5.19 10.73
N SER A 5 -12.99 4.41 10.04
CA SER A 5 -12.56 3.56 8.93
C SER A 5 -11.93 4.42 7.82
N LEU A 6 -10.85 3.91 7.24
CA LEU A 6 -10.16 4.56 6.13
C LEU A 6 -10.97 4.41 4.84
N TYR A 7 -11.13 5.48 4.06
CA TYR A 7 -11.95 5.44 2.83
C TYR A 7 -11.44 4.44 1.78
N PHE A 8 -10.15 4.10 1.80
CA PHE A 8 -9.53 3.09 0.94
C PHE A 8 -9.65 1.65 1.49
N PHE A 9 -10.34 1.48 2.62
CA PHE A 9 -10.78 0.23 3.22
C PHE A 9 -12.31 0.27 3.43
N TRP A 10 -13.08 0.62 2.41
CA TRP A 10 -14.55 0.79 2.51
C TRP A 10 -15.32 -0.52 2.73
N ASP A 11 -14.72 -1.66 2.37
CA ASP A 11 -15.25 -3.02 2.47
C ASP A 11 -14.80 -3.76 3.75
N TYR A 12 -13.92 -3.15 4.55
CA TYR A 12 -13.41 -3.73 5.80
C TYR A 12 -13.45 -2.71 6.94
N ASP A 13 -13.84 -3.13 8.14
CA ASP A 13 -13.78 -2.26 9.32
C ASP A 13 -12.33 -2.21 9.86
N LEU A 14 -11.45 -1.52 9.12
CA LEU A 14 -10.06 -1.31 9.49
C LEU A 14 -9.80 0.15 9.83
N SER A 15 -9.29 0.35 11.03
CA SER A 15 -8.79 1.63 11.47
C SER A 15 -7.36 1.88 11.01
N GLU A 16 -6.98 3.15 10.99
CA GLU A 16 -5.59 3.58 10.72
C GLU A 16 -4.58 2.87 11.62
N LYS A 17 -4.90 2.72 12.91
CA LYS A 17 -4.02 2.06 13.88
C LYS A 17 -3.80 0.59 13.50
N GLU A 18 -4.83 -0.11 13.06
CA GLU A 18 -4.74 -1.51 12.62
C GLU A 18 -3.94 -1.64 11.33
N VAL A 19 -4.17 -0.75 10.35
CA VAL A 19 -3.39 -0.70 9.11
C VAL A 19 -1.90 -0.53 9.41
N VAL A 20 -1.56 0.45 10.25
CA VAL A 20 -0.16 0.68 10.67
C VAL A 20 0.40 -0.52 11.44
N ASN A 21 -0.41 -1.15 12.30
CA ASN A 21 0.01 -2.33 13.05
C ASN A 21 0.32 -3.51 12.11
N ILE A 22 -0.55 -3.81 11.15
CA ILE A 22 -0.35 -4.89 10.18
C ILE A 22 0.89 -4.61 9.32
N LEU A 23 1.09 -3.38 8.87
CA LEU A 23 2.30 -2.98 8.13
C LEU A 23 3.59 -3.19 8.91
N LYS A 24 3.55 -3.12 10.24
CA LYS A 24 4.71 -3.35 11.12
C LYS A 24 4.89 -4.82 11.45
N THR A 25 3.87 -5.46 12.01
CA THR A 25 3.98 -6.78 12.66
C THR A 25 3.38 -7.93 11.86
N GLY A 26 2.61 -7.65 10.81
CA GLY A 26 1.93 -8.66 10.01
C GLY A 26 2.90 -9.58 9.25
N ASN A 27 2.38 -10.74 8.86
CA ASN A 27 3.10 -11.64 7.95
C ASN A 27 3.13 -11.06 6.52
N LYS A 28 3.88 -11.70 5.63
CA LYS A 28 4.06 -11.21 4.24
C LYS A 28 2.72 -11.08 3.50
N THR A 29 1.80 -12.01 3.69
CA THR A 29 0.48 -12.00 3.03
C THR A 29 -0.37 -10.84 3.50
N GLU A 30 -0.44 -10.62 4.81
CA GLU A 30 -1.20 -9.51 5.42
C GLU A 30 -0.63 -8.17 5.00
N LYS A 31 0.71 -8.00 5.06
CA LYS A 31 1.39 -6.80 4.61
C LYS A 31 1.13 -6.52 3.14
N ASN A 32 1.27 -7.53 2.28
CA ASN A 32 1.02 -7.39 0.85
C ASN A 32 -0.43 -7.01 0.56
N TRP A 33 -1.40 -7.55 1.31
CA TRP A 33 -2.79 -7.20 1.16
C TRP A 33 -3.06 -5.72 1.54
N ILE A 34 -2.50 -5.24 2.64
CA ILE A 34 -2.61 -3.82 3.02
C ILE A 34 -1.95 -2.91 1.98
N ILE A 35 -0.74 -3.25 1.54
CA ILE A 35 -0.01 -2.49 0.51
C ILE A 35 -0.83 -2.43 -0.78
N ALA A 36 -1.37 -3.55 -1.23
CA ALA A 36 -2.23 -3.63 -2.42
C ALA A 36 -3.40 -2.64 -2.32
N ARG A 37 -4.12 -2.64 -1.20
CA ARG A 37 -5.25 -1.74 -0.96
C ARG A 37 -4.87 -0.26 -0.98
N ILE A 38 -3.75 0.10 -0.35
CA ILE A 38 -3.24 1.47 -0.36
C ILE A 38 -2.89 1.89 -1.80
N LEU A 39 -2.18 1.06 -2.55
CA LEU A 39 -1.73 1.39 -3.91
C LEU A 39 -2.85 1.45 -4.95
N GLU A 40 -3.98 0.77 -4.73
CA GLU A 40 -5.14 0.77 -5.63
C GLU A 40 -6.16 1.88 -5.33
N TYR A 41 -6.37 2.21 -4.06
CA TYR A 41 -7.52 3.03 -3.65
C TYR A 41 -7.17 4.32 -2.89
N ALA A 42 -5.96 4.44 -2.32
CA ALA A 42 -5.58 5.66 -1.62
C ALA A 42 -5.20 6.77 -2.62
N LYS A 43 -5.50 8.02 -2.25
CA LYS A 43 -5.00 9.20 -2.94
C LYS A 43 -3.47 9.25 -2.84
N TRP A 44 -2.85 9.86 -3.85
CA TRP A 44 -1.40 9.97 -3.96
C TRP A 44 -0.71 10.43 -2.66
N ASP A 45 -1.16 11.54 -2.08
CA ASP A 45 -0.55 12.11 -0.88
C ASP A 45 -0.76 11.23 0.37
N ASP A 46 -1.81 10.41 0.39
CA ASP A 46 -2.09 9.50 1.51
C ASP A 46 -1.22 8.24 1.45
N ILE A 47 -0.78 7.81 0.26
CA ILE A 47 0.08 6.62 0.09
C ILE A 47 1.37 6.77 0.91
N TRP A 48 1.98 7.94 0.83
CA TRP A 48 3.25 8.25 1.50
C TRP A 48 3.15 8.37 3.01
N LYS A 49 1.94 8.44 3.58
CA LYS A 49 1.73 8.38 5.03
C LYS A 49 1.95 6.98 5.59
N TYR A 50 1.81 5.95 4.75
CA TYR A 50 1.87 4.55 5.16
C TYR A 50 3.05 3.79 4.57
N LEU A 51 3.47 4.15 3.35
CA LEU A 51 4.44 3.40 2.58
C LEU A 51 5.63 4.27 2.18
N SER A 52 6.82 3.71 2.32
CA SER A 52 8.04 4.22 1.70
C SER A 52 8.21 3.64 0.30
N LEU A 53 9.00 4.32 -0.54
CA LEU A 53 9.36 3.82 -1.88
C LEU A 53 10.00 2.43 -1.82
N ASN A 54 10.86 2.15 -0.83
CA ASN A 54 11.49 0.85 -0.68
C ASN A 54 10.47 -0.26 -0.38
N GLN A 55 9.50 0.00 0.52
CA GLN A 55 8.42 -0.97 0.79
C GLN A 55 7.60 -1.26 -0.46
N ILE A 56 7.31 -0.23 -1.27
CA ILE A 56 6.60 -0.41 -2.55
C ILE A 56 7.45 -1.28 -3.49
N LYS A 57 8.72 -0.93 -3.70
CA LYS A 57 9.67 -1.66 -4.56
C LYS A 57 9.79 -3.14 -4.17
N GLU A 58 9.91 -3.43 -2.88
CA GLU A 58 10.05 -4.79 -2.36
C GLU A 58 8.75 -5.61 -2.49
N ALA A 59 7.60 -4.99 -2.23
CA ALA A 59 6.32 -5.70 -2.25
C ALA A 59 5.80 -5.92 -3.68
N LEU A 60 5.97 -4.93 -4.57
CA LEU A 60 5.35 -4.83 -5.90
C LEU A 60 5.44 -6.12 -6.76
N PRO A 61 6.59 -6.85 -6.82
CA PRO A 61 6.67 -8.10 -7.57
C PRO A 61 5.64 -9.14 -7.11
N SER A 62 5.39 -9.21 -5.80
CA SER A 62 4.52 -10.18 -5.14
C SER A 62 3.07 -9.73 -4.94
N LEU A 63 2.76 -8.47 -5.27
CA LEU A 63 1.39 -7.95 -5.14
C LEU A 63 0.46 -8.57 -6.19
N LYS A 64 -0.71 -9.01 -5.70
CA LYS A 64 -1.87 -9.39 -6.50
C LYS A 64 -2.82 -8.20 -6.59
N ILE A 65 -2.46 -7.24 -7.45
CA ILE A 65 -3.27 -6.04 -7.76
C ILE A 65 -3.61 -6.01 -9.25
N ASN A 66 -4.56 -5.16 -9.62
CA ASN A 66 -4.93 -4.97 -11.02
C ASN A 66 -3.70 -4.60 -11.87
N PRO A 67 -3.48 -5.27 -13.03
CA PRO A 67 -2.30 -5.07 -13.89
C PRO A 67 -2.05 -3.62 -14.28
N LYS A 68 -3.10 -2.81 -14.46
CA LYS A 68 -2.97 -1.38 -14.76
C LYS A 68 -2.22 -0.64 -13.67
N PHE A 69 -2.61 -0.82 -12.41
CA PHE A 69 -1.93 -0.21 -11.27
C PHE A 69 -0.54 -0.78 -11.08
N LYS A 70 -0.35 -2.10 -11.28
CA LYS A 70 0.97 -2.72 -11.22
C LYS A 70 1.95 -2.08 -12.20
N ASN A 71 1.52 -1.83 -13.44
CA ASN A 71 2.35 -1.21 -14.46
C ASN A 71 2.68 0.26 -14.13
N ILE A 72 1.72 1.04 -13.63
CA ILE A 72 1.93 2.43 -13.19
C ILE A 72 2.99 2.49 -12.09
N TRP A 73 2.84 1.64 -11.06
CA TRP A 73 3.78 1.58 -9.96
C TRP A 73 5.15 1.07 -10.39
N GLN A 74 5.22 0.09 -11.29
CA GLN A 74 6.49 -0.40 -11.82
C GLN A 74 7.23 0.71 -12.57
N TYR A 75 6.52 1.46 -13.41
CA TYR A 75 7.08 2.60 -14.11
C TYR A 75 7.57 3.69 -13.13
N ALA A 76 6.76 4.04 -12.13
CA ALA A 76 7.11 5.05 -11.15
C ALA A 76 8.35 4.64 -10.32
N VAL A 77 8.37 3.42 -9.80
CA VAL A 77 9.51 2.85 -9.05
C VAL A 77 10.77 2.88 -9.92
N ASN A 78 10.70 2.39 -11.16
CA ASN A 78 11.85 2.39 -12.07
C ASN A 78 12.38 3.81 -12.32
N ARG A 79 11.49 4.78 -12.53
CA ARG A 79 11.89 6.18 -12.75
C ARG A 79 12.61 6.74 -11.52
N TRP A 80 12.08 6.53 -10.32
CA TRP A 80 12.68 7.09 -9.10
C TRP A 80 13.96 6.37 -8.68
N THR A 81 14.10 5.08 -8.96
CA THR A 81 15.35 4.36 -8.64
C THR A 81 16.48 4.68 -9.61
N ASN A 82 16.16 4.99 -10.87
CA ASN A 82 17.15 5.31 -11.90
C ASN A 82 17.47 6.80 -12.01
N ALA A 83 16.77 7.66 -11.25
CA ALA A 83 17.04 9.09 -11.15
C ALA A 83 18.07 9.43 -10.06
N ASN A 84 18.60 8.42 -9.37
CA ASN A 84 19.64 8.53 -8.34
C ASN A 84 20.99 8.05 -8.86
#